data_AF-A0A942AV96-F1
#
_entry.id   AF-A0A942AV96-F1
#
_cell.length_a   1.000
_cell.length_b   1.000
_cell.length_c   1.000
_cell.angle_alpha   90.00
_cell.angle_beta   90.00
_cell.angle_gamma   90.00
#
_symmetry.space_group_name_H-M   'P 1'
#
loop_
_entity.id
_entity.type
_entity.pdbx_description
1 polymer ?
#
loop_
_entity_poly.entity_id
_entity_poly.type
_entity_poly.pdbx_seq_one_letter_code
_entity_poly.pdbx_strand_id
1 'polypeptide(L)'
;MKYFYLYRIIVLILFNHLLLISLSAQTKEEIAPLRIPLLLSGNFGELRATHFHSGVDLKTKGIVGLPVLCVKDGKVARVKVSAVGYGNALYIEHPDGTTTVYGHLQKFNREVTEVVRRIQYAK
;
A
#
# COMPACT_ATOMS: atom_id res chain seq x y z
N MET A 1 -11.92 11.47 -53.49
CA MET A 1 -11.68 10.15 -52.84
C MET A 1 -10.37 10.06 -52.06
N LYS A 2 -9.21 10.53 -52.57
CA LYS A 2 -7.91 10.46 -51.87
C LYS A 2 -7.91 11.08 -50.44
N TYR A 3 -8.52 12.24 -50.26
CA TYR A 3 -8.59 12.93 -48.97
C TYR A 3 -9.45 12.22 -47.91
N PHE A 4 -10.44 11.42 -48.33
CA PHE A 4 -11.30 10.67 -47.41
C PHE A 4 -10.55 9.52 -46.73
N TYR A 5 -9.68 8.82 -47.47
CA TYR A 5 -8.80 7.79 -46.91
C TYR A 5 -7.76 8.39 -45.96
N LEU A 6 -7.18 9.54 -46.32
CA LEU A 6 -6.22 10.25 -45.47
C LEU A 6 -6.86 10.68 -44.13
N TYR A 7 -8.08 11.22 -44.16
CA TYR A 7 -8.81 11.61 -42.95
C TYR A 7 -9.10 10.41 -42.03
N ARG A 8 -9.54 9.27 -42.58
CA ARG A 8 -9.79 8.05 -41.79
C ARG A 8 -8.52 7.53 -41.11
N ILE A 9 -7.38 7.59 -41.79
CA ILE A 9 -6.09 7.19 -41.22
C ILE A 9 -5.69 8.11 -40.06
N ILE A 10 -5.85 9.43 -40.22
CA ILE A 10 -5.54 10.40 -39.16
C ILE A 10 -6.43 10.17 -37.93
N VAL A 11 -7.74 9.96 -38.11
CA VAL A 11 -8.66 9.67 -37.01
C VAL A 11 -8.29 8.37 -36.28
N LEU A 12 -7.92 7.32 -37.02
CA LEU A 12 -7.47 6.04 -36.43
C LEU A 12 -6.17 6.19 -35.64
N ILE A 13 -5.22 6.99 -36.14
CA ILE A 13 -3.97 7.28 -35.44
C ILE A 13 -4.26 8.05 -34.15
N LEU A 14 -5.07 9.11 -34.21
CA LEU A 14 -5.44 9.91 -33.04
C LEU A 14 -6.19 9.07 -31.99
N PHE A 15 -7.09 8.18 -32.42
CA PHE A 15 -7.81 7.27 -31.54
C PHE A 15 -6.87 6.25 -30.87
N ASN A 16 -5.93 5.67 -31.61
CA ASN A 16 -4.89 4.80 -31.03
C ASN A 16 -4.00 5.55 -30.05
N HIS A 17 -3.62 6.79 -30.39
CA HIS A 17 -2.79 7.62 -29.51
C HIS A 17 -3.50 7.94 -28.19
N LEU A 18 -4.81 8.21 -28.24
CA LEU A 18 -5.64 8.45 -27.05
C LEU A 18 -5.75 7.19 -26.17
N LEU A 19 -5.89 6.01 -26.78
CA LEU A 19 -5.89 4.73 -26.06
C LEU A 19 -4.55 4.47 -25.34
N LEU A 20 -3.42 4.76 -25.99
CA LEU A 20 -2.09 4.53 -25.43
C LEU A 20 -1.80 5.42 -24.20
N ILE A 21 -2.24 6.68 -24.21
CA ILE A 21 -2.08 7.61 -23.07
C ILE A 21 -2.79 7.09 -21.82
N SER A 22 -3.98 6.51 -21.99
CA SER A 22 -4.79 5.98 -20.88
C SER A 22 -4.14 4.76 -20.21
N LEU A 23 -3.41 3.95 -20.98
CA LEU A 23 -2.71 2.78 -20.48
C LEU A 23 -1.45 3.16 -19.69
N SER A 24 -0.68 4.14 -20.16
CA SER A 24 0.51 4.65 -19.44
C SER A 24 0.17 5.26 -18.08
N ALA A 25 -1.02 5.87 -17.96
CA ALA A 25 -1.51 6.46 -16.71
C ALA A 25 -1.83 5.43 -15.60
N GLN A 26 -1.89 4.13 -15.91
CA GLN A 26 -2.18 3.07 -14.92
C GLN A 26 -0.94 2.53 -14.21
N THR A 27 0.27 2.95 -14.57
CA THR A 27 1.48 2.47 -13.88
C THR A 27 1.70 3.24 -12.58
N LYS A 28 0.94 2.90 -11.55
CA LYS A 28 1.22 3.37 -10.19
C LYS A 28 2.31 2.49 -9.61
N GLU A 29 3.49 3.06 -9.39
CA GLU A 29 4.62 2.38 -8.77
C GLU A 29 4.26 2.12 -7.29
N GLU A 30 3.92 0.87 -6.96
CA GLU A 30 3.76 0.45 -5.58
C GLU A 30 5.14 0.18 -4.98
N ILE A 31 5.45 0.86 -3.88
CA ILE A 31 6.73 0.73 -3.19
C ILE A 31 6.69 -0.58 -2.40
N ALA A 32 7.73 -1.41 -2.53
CA ALA A 32 7.86 -2.60 -1.69
C ALA A 32 7.91 -2.18 -0.20
N PRO A 33 7.10 -2.79 0.69
CA PRO A 33 7.00 -2.36 2.09
C PRO A 33 8.27 -2.64 2.90
N LEU A 34 9.21 -3.43 2.36
CA LEU A 34 10.53 -3.69 2.94
C LEU A 34 11.61 -3.57 1.85
N ARG A 35 12.77 -3.03 2.21
CA ARG A 35 13.96 -2.92 1.33
C ARG A 35 14.82 -4.20 1.32
N ILE A 36 14.18 -5.36 1.35
CA ILE A 36 14.82 -6.67 1.26
C ILE A 36 14.02 -7.55 0.28
N PRO A 37 14.59 -8.64 -0.25
CA PRO A 37 13.82 -9.62 -0.99
C PRO A 37 12.62 -10.10 -0.17
N LEU A 38 11.42 -9.95 -0.72
CA LEU A 38 10.17 -10.27 -0.04
C LEU A 38 9.95 -11.78 -0.07
N LEU A 39 9.78 -12.37 1.11
CA LEU A 39 9.42 -13.78 1.27
C LEU A 39 8.20 -13.87 2.17
N LEU A 40 7.19 -14.63 1.74
CA LEU A 40 5.97 -14.82 2.52
C LEU A 40 6.19 -15.86 3.64
N SER A 41 5.64 -15.58 4.82
CA SER A 41 5.40 -16.56 5.89
C SER A 41 3.92 -16.88 6.08
N GLY A 42 3.04 -16.09 5.47
CA GLY A 42 1.59 -16.26 5.53
C GLY A 42 0.94 -15.52 4.38
N ASN A 43 -0.15 -16.09 3.84
CA ASN A 43 -0.79 -15.57 2.63
C ASN A 43 -2.19 -15.01 2.93
N PHE A 44 -2.71 -14.20 2.01
CA PHE A 44 -4.09 -13.70 2.08
C PHE A 44 -5.07 -14.87 1.90
N GLY A 45 -6.11 -14.91 2.75
CA GLY A 45 -7.12 -15.96 2.75
C GLY A 45 -6.64 -17.29 3.35
N GLU A 46 -5.44 -17.35 3.94
CA GLU A 46 -4.97 -18.55 4.63
C GLU A 46 -5.87 -18.88 5.83
N LEU A 47 -6.34 -20.12 5.94
CA LEU A 47 -7.14 -20.57 7.08
C LEU A 47 -6.27 -20.65 8.34
N ARG A 48 -6.65 -19.90 9.37
CA ARG A 48 -6.10 -20.00 10.73
C ARG A 48 -7.11 -20.67 11.64
N ALA A 49 -6.69 -21.06 12.84
CA ALA A 49 -7.53 -21.76 13.81
C ALA A 49 -8.85 -21.02 14.13
N THR A 50 -8.89 -19.70 14.00
CA THR A 50 -10.06 -18.87 14.40
C THR A 50 -10.66 -18.04 13.27
N HIS A 51 -9.97 -17.86 12.14
CA HIS A 51 -10.39 -16.94 11.06
C HIS A 51 -9.57 -17.16 9.77
N PHE A 52 -9.98 -16.52 8.68
CA PHE A 52 -9.15 -16.36 7.49
C PHE A 52 -8.19 -15.18 7.63
N HIS A 53 -6.94 -15.37 7.24
CA HIS A 53 -5.92 -14.34 7.30
C HIS A 53 -6.22 -13.20 6.31
N SER A 54 -6.42 -11.99 6.82
CA SER A 54 -6.83 -10.82 6.01
C SER A 54 -5.66 -10.00 5.44
N GLY A 55 -4.46 -10.57 5.43
CA GLY A 55 -3.25 -9.90 4.94
C GLY A 55 -2.19 -10.87 4.44
N VAL A 56 -0.97 -10.37 4.28
CA VAL A 56 0.22 -11.15 3.95
C VAL A 56 1.27 -10.92 5.01
N ASP A 57 1.95 -12.00 5.42
CA ASP A 57 3.05 -11.91 6.39
C ASP A 57 4.38 -11.98 5.65
N LEU A 58 5.23 -10.97 5.87
CA LEU A 58 6.54 -10.87 5.23
C LEU A 58 7.65 -11.25 6.23
N LYS A 59 8.50 -12.19 5.84
CA LYS A 59 9.67 -12.60 6.63
C LYS A 59 10.69 -11.48 6.67
N THR A 60 11.23 -11.23 7.86
CA THR A 60 12.26 -10.21 8.11
C THR A 60 13.68 -10.78 8.16
N LYS A 61 13.87 -12.04 7.74
CA LYS A 61 15.13 -12.80 7.88
C LYS A 61 15.62 -12.89 9.34
N GLY A 62 14.69 -12.88 10.29
CA GLY A 62 15.01 -12.93 11.73
C GLY A 62 15.46 -11.60 12.33
N ILE A 63 15.39 -10.50 11.57
CA ILE A 63 15.80 -9.16 12.00
C ILE A 63 14.58 -8.37 12.47
N VAL A 64 14.69 -7.69 13.62
CA VAL A 64 13.67 -6.76 14.14
C VAL A 64 14.10 -5.32 13.83
N GLY A 65 13.13 -4.44 13.60
CA GLY A 65 13.39 -3.01 13.40
C GLY A 65 13.75 -2.62 11.97
N LEU A 66 13.50 -3.50 10.99
CA LEU A 66 13.57 -3.13 9.58
C LEU A 66 12.61 -1.96 9.29
N PRO A 67 13.03 -0.96 8.50
CA PRO A 67 12.12 0.10 8.06
C PRO A 67 10.96 -0.49 7.25
N VAL A 68 9.74 -0.22 7.71
CA VAL A 68 8.51 -0.54 6.99
C VAL A 68 8.07 0.70 6.23
N LEU A 69 7.97 0.60 4.91
CA LEU A 69 7.60 1.69 4.03
C LEU A 69 6.12 1.61 3.70
N CYS A 70 5.50 2.77 3.51
CA CYS A 70 4.15 2.82 2.93
C CYS A 70 4.24 2.35 1.48
N VAL A 71 3.38 1.41 1.09
CA VAL A 71 3.35 0.92 -0.30
C VAL A 71 2.84 1.98 -1.28
N LYS A 72 2.19 3.03 -0.76
CA LYS A 72 1.51 4.08 -1.51
C LYS A 72 1.32 5.33 -0.66
N ASP A 73 1.32 6.49 -1.29
CA ASP A 73 1.02 7.77 -0.64
C ASP A 73 -0.37 7.75 -0.01
N GLY A 74 -0.49 8.35 1.17
CA GLY A 74 -1.75 8.40 1.90
C GLY A 74 -1.66 9.20 3.18
N LYS A 75 -2.74 9.16 3.95
CA LYS A 75 -2.86 9.84 5.24
C LYS A 75 -3.02 8.81 6.35
N VAL A 76 -2.40 9.06 7.50
CA VAL A 76 -2.63 8.24 8.69
C VAL A 76 -4.08 8.42 9.13
N ALA A 77 -4.90 7.40 8.94
CA ALA A 77 -6.31 7.40 9.31
C ALA A 77 -6.53 6.89 10.74
N ARG A 78 -5.69 5.95 11.17
CA ARG A 78 -5.77 5.36 12.52
C ARG A 78 -4.42 4.84 12.99
N VAL A 79 -4.16 5.03 14.27
CA VAL A 79 -3.07 4.36 15.00
C VAL A 79 -3.68 3.45 16.06
N LYS A 80 -3.18 2.22 16.17
CA LYS A 80 -3.58 1.28 17.22
C LYS A 80 -2.35 0.84 18.01
N VAL A 81 -2.45 0.87 19.33
CA VAL A 81 -1.47 0.32 20.28
C VAL A 81 -2.21 -0.67 21.15
N SER A 82 -1.75 -1.92 21.16
CA SER A 82 -2.44 -3.02 21.84
C SER A 82 -1.43 -4.09 22.25
N ALA A 83 -1.69 -4.80 23.35
CA ALA A 83 -0.92 -5.99 23.73
C ALA A 83 -1.34 -7.26 22.95
N VAL A 84 -2.48 -7.21 22.25
CA VAL A 84 -3.08 -8.32 21.51
C VAL A 84 -3.42 -7.94 20.07
N GLY A 85 -3.64 -8.93 19.20
CA GLY A 85 -3.91 -8.71 17.78
C GLY A 85 -2.69 -8.16 17.05
N TYR A 86 -2.87 -7.14 16.19
CA TYR A 86 -1.79 -6.54 15.42
C TYR A 86 -0.73 -5.78 16.24
N GLY A 87 -0.87 -5.65 17.56
CA GLY A 87 0.09 -4.90 18.37
C GLY A 87 0.07 -3.40 18.05
N ASN A 88 1.25 -2.84 17.75
CA ASN A 88 1.35 -1.52 17.13
C ASN A 88 0.99 -1.63 15.65
N ALA A 89 -0.09 -0.95 15.26
CA ALA A 89 -0.56 -0.95 13.89
C ALA A 89 -0.84 0.46 13.38
N LEU A 90 -0.53 0.69 12.11
CA LEU A 90 -0.76 1.95 11.41
C LEU A 90 -1.67 1.70 10.21
N TYR A 91 -2.76 2.48 10.11
CA TYR A 91 -3.72 2.42 9.02
C TYR A 91 -3.54 3.66 8.16
N ILE A 92 -3.30 3.46 6.86
CA ILE A 92 -3.09 4.53 5.90
C ILE A 92 -4.21 4.50 4.86
N GLU A 93 -4.98 5.59 4.79
CA GLU A 93 -5.97 5.80 3.74
C GLU A 93 -5.31 6.41 2.51
N HIS A 94 -5.61 5.85 1.34
CA HIS A 94 -5.04 6.27 0.07
C HIS A 94 -6.04 7.06 -0.77
N PRO A 95 -5.58 7.92 -1.71
CA PRO A 95 -6.47 8.72 -2.56
C PRO A 95 -7.45 7.92 -3.43
N ASP A 96 -7.21 6.63 -3.66
CA ASP A 96 -8.09 5.76 -4.44
C ASP A 96 -9.14 5.04 -3.58
N GLY A 97 -9.28 5.42 -2.31
CA GLY A 97 -10.25 4.83 -1.38
C GLY A 97 -9.79 3.53 -0.73
N THR A 98 -8.61 3.02 -1.07
CA THR A 98 -8.04 1.84 -0.41
C THR A 98 -7.42 2.20 0.94
N THR A 99 -7.31 1.23 1.84
CA THR A 99 -6.59 1.38 3.11
C THR A 99 -5.56 0.27 3.25
N THR A 100 -4.32 0.64 3.56
CA THR A 100 -3.28 -0.33 3.93
C THR A 100 -3.08 -0.35 5.44
N VAL A 101 -2.78 -1.53 5.98
CA VAL A 101 -2.58 -1.76 7.41
C VAL A 101 -1.22 -2.39 7.64
N TYR A 102 -0.38 -1.72 8.43
CA TYR A 102 0.95 -2.20 8.81
C TYR A 102 0.89 -2.64 10.26
N GLY A 103 0.82 -3.95 10.49
CA GLY A 103 0.76 -4.56 11.80
C GLY A 103 2.12 -5.00 12.34
N HIS A 104 2.14 -5.39 13.62
CA HIS A 104 3.29 -5.96 14.32
C HIS A 104 4.55 -5.09 14.30
N LEU A 105 4.37 -3.76 14.24
CA LEU A 105 5.47 -2.81 14.21
C LEU A 105 6.19 -2.78 15.56
N GLN A 106 7.53 -2.76 15.54
CA GLN A 106 8.32 -2.58 16.77
C GLN A 106 8.05 -1.20 17.39
N LYS A 107 8.03 -0.15 16.57
CA LYS A 107 7.78 1.25 16.93
C LYS A 107 7.27 2.03 15.72
N PHE A 108 6.62 3.16 15.95
CA PHE A 108 6.29 4.11 14.89
C PHE A 108 7.47 5.04 14.59
N ASN A 109 7.35 5.85 13.54
CA ASN A 109 8.28 6.95 13.30
C ASN A 109 8.15 8.02 14.40
N ARG A 110 9.04 9.02 14.39
CA ARG A 110 9.09 10.05 15.43
C ARG A 110 7.76 10.79 15.56
N GLU A 111 7.21 11.27 14.46
CA GLU A 111 5.99 12.09 14.44
C GLU A 111 4.78 11.34 15.01
N VAL A 112 4.54 10.11 14.55
CA VAL A 112 3.43 9.28 15.07
C VAL A 112 3.68 8.92 16.54
N THR A 113 4.92 8.62 16.93
CA THR A 113 5.25 8.31 18.33
C THR A 113 4.96 9.49 19.26
N GLU A 114 5.29 10.72 18.85
CA GLU A 114 5.03 11.93 19.63
C GLU A 114 3.52 12.15 19.82
N VAL A 115 2.72 12.01 18.76
CA VAL A 115 1.25 12.14 18.83
C VAL A 115 0.66 11.04 19.73
N VAL A 116 1.07 9.78 19.53
CA VAL A 116 0.58 8.64 20.33
C VAL A 116 0.88 8.84 21.81
N ARG A 117 2.13 9.18 22.16
CA ARG A 117 2.51 9.41 23.56
C ARG A 117 1.77 10.59 24.16
N ARG A 118 1.63 11.69 23.41
CA ARG A 118 0.86 12.85 23.86
C ARG A 118 -0.57 12.45 24.25
N ILE A 119 -1.23 11.65 23.41
CA ILE A 119 -2.61 11.19 23.67
C ILE A 119 -2.64 10.18 24.83
N GLN A 120 -1.76 9.18 24.85
CA GLN A 120 -1.77 8.11 25.86
C GLN A 120 -1.48 8.61 27.28
N TYR A 121 -0.68 9.68 27.41
CA TYR A 121 -0.29 10.24 28.70
C TYR A 121 -0.96 11.59 28.99
N ALA A 122 -1.87 12.05 28.12
CA ALA A 122 -2.80 13.13 28.44
C ALA A 122 -3.81 12.57 29.45
N LYS A 123 -3.60 12.90 30.72
CA LYS A 123 -4.55 12.62 31.80
C LYS A 123 -5.79 13.48 31.66
#